data_AF-A0AAD9BSQ1-F1
#
_entry.id   AF-A0AAD9BSQ1-F1
#
_cell.length_a   1.000
_cell.length_b   1.000
_cell.length_c   1.000
_cell.angle_alpha   90.00
_cell.angle_beta   90.00
_cell.angle_gamma   90.00
#
_symmetry.space_group_name_H-M   'P 1'
#
loop_
_entity.id
_entity.type
_entity.pdbx_description
1 polymer ?
#
loop_
_entity_poly.entity_id
_entity_poly.type
_entity_poly.pdbx_seq_one_letter_code
_entity_poly.pdbx_strand_id
1 'polypeptide(L)'
;MFRLLSHGGQRSRRCLSVQRRYDHHRAVMAIRREDINPWERRAPLAPKHVKELTNAGVKVLLQPSNRRAIHEKYYMRAGAVVQEDLSEASLIIGVKRPPEEKIIPRKTYAFFSHTIKAQEANMGLLEDLLSKEVRLIDYEKMVDANGFRIVAFGQWAGVAGMINILHGLGLRFLALGHHTPFLHIGMAHNYRSVSQAIQAVRDCGYEISMGLMPKSIGPVTFCFTGTGNVSKGAQDILNELPVEYVEPHELKDVSEIGEMSRVYATVLSRHHHLMRKSDGFYDPMEYEDHPELYTSHFRTSVAPYTTCLINGVYWDPHTPRLLRRIDAQKLIRPLKKSPATEGAPHLPHKLLAICDISADTGGSIGFMNECTTIDKPFCMYDADQHVDHDSVEGNGILMCSIDNLPAQLPIGATDYFGDRLFPYLWEMLPSDASRPLDEEDFSPQVRDAVITSNGVLTPKFEYINKLRERSPSPSVCLYPSVSISLSLSVCLHQSVSIRQSVSISLSPSREGSDHEEDGDETRSAARVGYVSGPVVEYLTRDKTTQVTVASMMLRQAEELAEKYPNTIPVMLDAGSQEGHLDSLVKDHDLVI
;
A
#
# COMPACT_ATOMS: atom_id res chain seq x y z
N MET A 1 -68.30 44.37 38.22
CA MET A 1 -68.50 43.00 37.71
C MET A 1 -67.43 42.12 38.36
N PHE A 2 -67.69 41.47 39.51
CA PHE A 2 -68.19 40.08 39.66
C PHE A 2 -67.29 39.07 38.91
N ARG A 3 -66.73 37.97 39.44
CA ARG A 3 -66.78 37.19 40.71
C ARG A 3 -65.62 36.16 40.61
N LEU A 4 -64.72 36.00 41.59
CA LEU A 4 -64.73 35.07 42.75
C LEU A 4 -64.43 33.58 42.45
N LEU A 5 -63.31 33.09 43.05
CA LEU A 5 -63.10 31.88 43.90
C LEU A 5 -63.68 30.51 43.48
N SER A 6 -63.22 29.32 43.89
CA SER A 6 -62.01 28.74 44.50
C SER A 6 -62.32 27.26 44.80
N HIS A 7 -61.29 26.41 44.84
CA HIS A 7 -61.10 25.28 45.78
C HIS A 7 -61.71 23.87 45.57
N GLY A 8 -60.85 22.89 45.89
CA GLY A 8 -61.11 21.48 46.23
C GLY A 8 -59.92 20.61 45.81
N GLY A 9 -58.85 20.44 46.62
CA GLY A 9 -58.68 19.36 47.61
C GLY A 9 -58.25 18.05 46.92
N GLN A 10 -57.14 17.35 47.19
CA GLN A 10 -56.56 16.90 48.46
C GLN A 10 -55.08 16.49 48.30
N ARG A 11 -54.38 16.49 49.45
CA ARG A 11 -53.00 16.04 49.69
C ARG A 11 -52.79 14.55 49.37
N SER A 12 -51.59 14.21 48.87
CA SER A 12 -50.79 13.13 49.45
C SER A 12 -49.30 13.41 49.27
N ARG A 13 -48.60 13.53 50.39
CA ARG A 13 -47.13 13.60 50.47
C ARG A 13 -46.58 12.19 50.25
N ARG A 14 -45.67 12.01 49.29
CA ARG A 14 -44.71 10.90 49.31
C ARG A 14 -43.31 11.42 48.97
N CYS A 15 -42.41 11.19 49.94
CA CYS A 15 -40.96 11.17 49.93
C CYS A 15 -40.21 11.81 48.74
N LEU A 16 -39.51 12.91 49.06
CA LEU A 16 -38.25 13.26 48.41
C LEU A 16 -37.21 12.17 48.73
N SER A 17 -37.11 11.17 47.87
CA SER A 17 -35.92 10.32 47.79
C SER A 17 -35.05 10.85 46.66
N VAL A 18 -33.90 11.39 47.05
CA VAL A 18 -32.68 11.61 46.26
C VAL A 18 -32.68 10.81 44.95
N GLN A 19 -33.00 11.47 43.83
CA GLN A 19 -32.71 10.93 42.50
C GLN A 19 -31.19 10.92 42.35
N ARG A 20 -30.59 9.76 42.58
CA ARG A 20 -29.25 9.42 42.10
C ARG A 20 -29.19 9.77 40.61
N ARG A 21 -28.48 10.84 40.27
CA ARG A 21 -28.06 11.16 38.91
C ARG A 21 -26.85 10.30 38.55
N TYR A 22 -27.03 9.01 38.29
CA TYR A 22 -26.03 8.18 37.59
C TYR A 22 -26.78 7.04 36.88
N ASP A 23 -26.30 6.67 35.69
CA ASP A 23 -26.76 5.62 34.75
C ASP A 23 -27.72 6.04 33.62
N HIS A 24 -27.20 6.83 32.67
CA HIS A 24 -27.72 6.87 31.29
C HIS A 24 -26.60 6.74 30.24
N HIS A 25 -25.78 5.69 30.35
CA HIS A 25 -24.98 5.20 29.22
C HIS A 25 -25.25 3.71 29.05
N ARG A 26 -26.14 3.35 28.13
CA ARG A 26 -26.54 1.94 27.91
C ARG A 26 -25.60 1.18 26.97
N ALA A 27 -24.79 1.88 26.18
CA ALA A 27 -23.75 1.33 25.32
C ALA A 27 -22.45 2.13 25.49
N VAL A 28 -21.32 1.42 25.57
CA VAL A 28 -19.98 2.00 25.71
C VAL A 28 -19.15 1.55 24.52
N MET A 29 -18.64 2.50 23.74
CA MET A 29 -17.69 2.22 22.66
C MET A 29 -16.34 2.85 22.96
N ALA A 30 -15.29 2.31 22.35
CA ALA A 30 -13.96 2.88 22.41
C ALA A 30 -13.39 3.15 21.02
N ILE A 31 -12.74 4.30 20.88
CA ILE A 31 -11.84 4.62 19.78
C ILE A 31 -10.42 4.39 20.28
N ARG A 32 -9.76 3.35 19.80
CA ARG A 32 -8.37 3.04 20.17
C ARG A 32 -7.39 4.05 19.54
N ARG A 33 -6.16 4.10 20.04
CA ARG A 33 -5.05 4.78 19.34
C ARG A 33 -4.48 3.86 18.27
N GLU A 34 -4.05 4.45 17.16
CA GLU A 34 -3.26 3.76 16.15
C GLU A 34 -1.78 3.74 16.57
N ASP A 35 -1.16 2.58 16.45
CA ASP A 35 0.24 2.34 16.84
C ASP A 35 1.05 1.55 15.80
N ILE A 36 0.46 1.16 14.66
CA ILE A 36 1.10 0.33 13.63
C ILE A 36 2.36 0.96 13.03
N ASN A 37 2.36 2.27 12.77
CA ASN A 37 3.51 3.02 12.28
C ASN A 37 3.35 4.53 12.62
N PRO A 38 4.40 5.36 12.44
CA PRO A 38 4.33 6.80 12.73
C PRO A 38 3.36 7.59 11.84
N TRP A 39 3.15 7.13 10.60
CA TRP A 39 2.32 7.80 9.60
C TRP A 39 0.82 7.58 9.80
N GLU A 40 0.43 6.49 10.47
CA GLU A 40 -0.95 6.21 10.81
C GLU A 40 -1.44 7.15 11.93
N ARG A 41 -1.94 8.31 11.49
CA ARG A 41 -2.45 9.40 12.33
C ARG A 41 -3.96 9.58 12.19
N ARG A 42 -4.62 8.74 11.40
CA ARG A 42 -6.07 8.77 11.21
C ARG A 42 -6.79 8.25 12.47
N ALA A 43 -8.10 8.43 12.48
CA ALA A 43 -9.00 7.76 13.40
C ALA A 43 -10.19 7.19 12.61
N PRO A 44 -10.91 6.20 13.15
CA PRO A 44 -12.10 5.68 12.47
C PRO A 44 -13.27 6.68 12.50
N LEU A 45 -13.27 7.64 13.44
CA LEU A 45 -14.31 8.65 13.56
C LEU A 45 -13.74 10.03 13.84
N ALA A 46 -14.25 11.02 13.13
CA ALA A 46 -14.08 12.43 13.45
C ALA A 46 -14.95 12.91 14.65
N PRO A 47 -14.62 14.06 15.27
CA PRO A 47 -15.39 14.62 16.37
C PRO A 47 -16.88 14.84 16.09
N LYS A 48 -17.28 15.11 14.84
CA LYS A 48 -18.71 15.26 14.47
C LYS A 48 -19.52 13.99 14.77
N HIS A 49 -19.00 12.83 14.37
CA HIS A 49 -19.61 11.52 14.62
C HIS A 49 -19.69 11.22 16.12
N VAL A 50 -18.61 11.52 16.84
CA VAL A 50 -18.56 11.35 18.31
C VAL A 50 -19.57 12.25 19.01
N LYS A 51 -19.80 13.45 18.49
CA LYS A 51 -20.81 14.36 19.03
C LYS A 51 -22.22 13.79 18.86
N GLU A 52 -22.51 13.16 17.73
CA GLU A 52 -23.80 12.52 17.49
C GLU A 52 -24.03 11.33 18.44
N LEU A 53 -23.03 10.46 18.62
CA LEU A 53 -23.08 9.33 19.54
C LEU A 53 -23.32 9.76 20.99
N THR A 54 -22.57 10.76 21.46
CA THR A 54 -22.69 11.23 22.85
C THR A 54 -23.99 11.98 23.10
N ASN A 55 -24.49 12.73 22.12
CA ASN A 55 -25.82 13.34 22.18
C ASN A 55 -26.92 12.28 22.25
N ALA A 56 -26.72 11.11 21.64
CA ALA A 56 -27.62 9.95 21.74
C ALA A 56 -27.45 9.15 23.06
N GLY A 57 -26.57 9.58 23.96
CA GLY A 57 -26.33 8.94 25.26
C GLY A 57 -25.33 7.78 25.22
N VAL A 58 -24.61 7.56 24.12
CA VAL A 58 -23.51 6.58 24.05
C VAL A 58 -22.29 7.13 24.79
N LYS A 59 -21.68 6.32 25.66
CA LYS A 59 -20.38 6.69 26.26
C LYS A 59 -19.29 6.34 25.26
N VAL A 60 -18.59 7.36 24.77
CA VAL A 60 -17.47 7.19 23.83
C VAL A 60 -16.16 7.36 24.59
N LEU A 61 -15.42 6.28 24.74
CA LEU A 61 -14.07 6.27 25.27
C LEU A 61 -13.08 6.59 24.16
N LEU A 62 -12.12 7.47 24.45
CA LEU A 62 -11.04 7.79 23.54
C LEU A 62 -9.71 7.46 24.20
N GLN A 63 -8.97 6.53 23.59
CA GLN A 63 -7.62 6.25 24.08
C GLN A 63 -6.69 7.45 23.80
N PRO A 64 -5.90 7.92 24.79
CA PRO A 64 -4.93 8.99 24.60
C PRO A 64 -3.95 8.70 23.46
N SER A 65 -3.64 9.72 22.65
CA SER A 65 -2.64 9.62 21.57
C SER A 65 -2.10 10.98 21.14
N ASN A 66 -0.78 11.13 21.23
CA ASN A 66 -0.07 12.30 20.67
C ASN A 66 0.17 12.18 19.16
N ARG A 67 -0.09 11.01 18.56
CA ARG A 67 0.10 10.74 17.12
C ARG A 67 -1.12 11.12 16.29
N ARG A 68 -2.32 10.97 16.85
CA ARG A 68 -3.60 11.25 16.16
C ARG A 68 -3.63 12.68 15.63
N ALA A 69 -3.97 12.84 14.35
CA ALA A 69 -3.97 14.14 13.68
C ALA A 69 -5.03 15.10 14.23
N ILE A 70 -6.20 14.57 14.60
CA ILE A 70 -7.24 15.33 15.28
C ILE A 70 -6.95 15.28 16.78
N HIS A 71 -6.62 16.44 17.36
CA HIS A 71 -6.26 16.56 18.77
C HIS A 71 -7.44 16.16 19.68
N GLU A 72 -7.14 15.45 20.78
CA GLU A 72 -8.14 14.98 21.77
C GLU A 72 -9.10 16.06 22.30
N LYS A 73 -8.67 17.34 22.40
CA LYS A 73 -9.54 18.44 22.83
C LYS A 73 -10.78 18.63 21.95
N TYR A 74 -10.72 18.22 20.68
CA TYR A 74 -11.88 18.24 19.79
C TYR A 74 -12.85 17.11 20.12
N TYR A 75 -12.33 15.92 20.46
CA TYR A 75 -13.13 14.79 20.91
C TYR A 75 -13.75 15.01 22.30
N MET A 76 -13.00 15.59 23.25
CA MET A 76 -13.53 15.95 24.57
C MET A 76 -14.70 16.94 24.47
N ARG A 77 -14.56 17.97 23.62
CA ARG A 77 -15.67 18.90 23.32
C ARG A 77 -16.85 18.21 22.63
N ALA A 78 -16.56 17.17 21.86
CA ALA A 78 -17.59 16.30 21.29
C ALA A 78 -18.24 15.37 22.32
N GLY A 79 -17.80 15.35 23.59
CA GLY A 79 -18.37 14.53 24.67
C GLY A 79 -17.63 13.22 24.95
N ALA A 80 -16.50 12.96 24.28
CA ALA A 80 -15.71 11.76 24.55
C ALA A 80 -15.01 11.82 25.92
N VAL A 81 -14.85 10.67 26.56
CA VAL A 81 -14.08 10.49 27.79
C VAL A 81 -12.69 9.97 27.43
N VAL A 82 -11.65 10.77 27.70
CA VAL A 82 -10.27 10.36 27.45
C VAL A 82 -9.80 9.46 28.58
N GLN A 83 -9.47 8.20 28.26
CA GLN A 83 -8.97 7.23 29.23
C GLN A 83 -8.15 6.12 28.55
N GLU A 84 -7.18 5.57 29.26
CA GLU A 84 -6.28 4.53 28.74
C GLU A 84 -6.93 3.15 28.66
N ASP A 85 -7.66 2.78 29.72
CA ASP A 85 -8.35 1.50 29.80
C ASP A 85 -9.64 1.51 28.97
N LEU A 86 -9.77 0.52 28.07
CA LEU A 86 -10.91 0.37 27.18
C LEU A 86 -11.82 -0.81 27.58
N SER A 87 -11.53 -1.48 28.69
CA SER A 87 -12.21 -2.71 29.13
C SER A 87 -13.72 -2.55 29.34
N GLU A 88 -14.18 -1.33 29.63
CA GLU A 88 -15.61 -1.02 29.76
C GLU A 88 -16.36 -1.09 28.41
N ALA A 89 -15.69 -0.86 27.28
CA ALA A 89 -16.34 -0.84 25.97
C ALA A 89 -16.77 -2.24 25.52
N SER A 90 -17.96 -2.35 24.91
CA SER A 90 -18.39 -3.55 24.18
C SER A 90 -17.80 -3.59 22.77
N LEU A 91 -17.76 -2.42 22.13
CA LEU A 91 -17.24 -2.21 20.78
C LEU A 91 -15.95 -1.37 20.83
N ILE A 92 -14.86 -1.89 20.26
CA ILE A 92 -13.57 -1.20 20.14
C ILE A 92 -13.24 -1.03 18.65
N ILE A 93 -13.16 0.22 18.19
CA ILE A 93 -12.90 0.53 16.79
C ILE A 93 -11.56 1.22 16.59
N GLY A 94 -10.89 0.87 15.49
CA GLY A 94 -9.64 1.47 15.02
C GLY A 94 -9.57 1.43 13.50
N VAL A 95 -8.59 2.11 12.90
CA VAL A 95 -8.34 2.04 11.46
C VAL A 95 -7.58 0.75 11.12
N LYS A 96 -6.48 0.50 11.83
CA LYS A 96 -5.61 -0.66 11.61
C LYS A 96 -5.66 -1.62 12.81
N ARG A 97 -5.05 -2.80 12.62
CA ARG A 97 -4.95 -3.83 13.65
C ARG A 97 -4.26 -3.33 14.93
N PRO A 98 -4.70 -3.77 16.13
CA PRO A 98 -3.97 -3.57 17.36
C PRO A 98 -2.80 -4.55 17.49
N PRO A 99 -1.81 -4.25 18.34
CA PRO A 99 -0.84 -5.23 18.81
C PRO A 99 -1.55 -6.38 19.53
N GLU A 100 -1.09 -7.58 19.27
CA GLU A 100 -1.69 -8.85 19.71
C GLU A 100 -1.87 -8.87 21.24
N GLU A 101 -0.84 -8.44 21.97
CA GLU A 101 -0.81 -8.38 23.43
C GLU A 101 -1.82 -7.40 24.05
N LYS A 102 -2.36 -6.46 23.26
CA LYS A 102 -3.32 -5.45 23.71
C LYS A 102 -4.78 -5.79 23.41
N ILE A 103 -5.04 -6.95 22.81
CA ILE A 103 -6.41 -7.39 22.51
C ILE A 103 -7.11 -7.81 23.80
N ILE A 104 -8.28 -7.22 24.04
CA ILE A 104 -9.11 -7.50 25.21
C ILE A 104 -10.06 -8.67 24.87
N PRO A 105 -10.08 -9.76 25.66
CA PRO A 105 -10.93 -10.90 25.39
C PRO A 105 -12.43 -10.61 25.42
N ARG A 106 -13.19 -11.36 24.63
CA ARG A 106 -14.66 -11.33 24.55
C ARG A 106 -15.21 -9.92 24.28
N LYS A 107 -14.57 -9.20 23.36
CA LYS A 107 -15.01 -7.89 22.86
C LYS A 107 -15.33 -7.96 21.37
N THR A 108 -16.14 -7.01 20.91
CA THR A 108 -16.34 -6.77 19.49
C THR A 108 -15.33 -5.73 19.02
N TYR A 109 -14.56 -6.06 17.98
CA TYR A 109 -13.61 -5.16 17.35
C TYR A 109 -14.02 -4.86 15.91
N ALA A 110 -13.76 -3.63 15.44
CA ALA A 110 -13.86 -3.32 14.02
C ALA A 110 -12.62 -2.54 13.53
N PHE A 111 -11.93 -3.08 12.52
CA PHE A 111 -10.73 -2.51 11.89
C PHE A 111 -10.37 -3.25 10.59
N PHE A 112 -9.45 -2.70 9.79
CA PHE A 112 -8.83 -3.45 8.68
C PHE A 112 -7.85 -4.49 9.21
N SER A 113 -8.26 -5.76 9.24
CA SER A 113 -7.45 -6.82 9.85
C SER A 113 -6.35 -7.35 8.93
N HIS A 114 -6.59 -7.30 7.62
CA HIS A 114 -5.73 -7.90 6.60
C HIS A 114 -5.46 -9.40 6.83
N THR A 115 -6.43 -10.13 7.39
CA THR A 115 -6.34 -11.58 7.68
C THR A 115 -6.96 -12.46 6.59
N ILE A 116 -7.86 -11.90 5.79
CA ILE A 116 -8.73 -12.64 4.85
C ILE A 116 -8.00 -13.34 3.69
N LYS A 117 -6.73 -12.99 3.41
CA LYS A 117 -5.91 -13.65 2.39
C LYS A 117 -4.83 -14.54 3.01
N ALA A 118 -4.96 -14.87 4.31
CA ALA A 118 -4.02 -15.69 5.06
C ALA A 118 -2.56 -15.20 5.00
N GLN A 119 -2.36 -13.88 4.96
CA GLN A 119 -1.01 -13.31 4.95
C GLN A 119 -0.29 -13.65 6.26
N GLU A 120 0.89 -14.27 6.15
CA GLU A 120 1.68 -14.79 7.28
C GLU A 120 1.85 -13.78 8.41
N ALA A 121 2.19 -12.52 8.08
CA ALA A 121 2.39 -11.44 9.03
C ALA A 121 1.16 -11.09 9.89
N ASN A 122 -0.04 -11.55 9.52
CA ASN A 122 -1.31 -11.28 10.21
C ASN A 122 -1.92 -12.53 10.85
N MET A 123 -1.29 -13.70 10.75
CA MET A 123 -1.86 -14.94 11.30
C MET A 123 -1.73 -15.04 12.82
N GLY A 124 -0.67 -14.48 13.42
CA GLY A 124 -0.56 -14.35 14.88
C GLY A 124 -1.75 -13.60 15.47
N LEU A 125 -2.08 -12.44 14.90
CA LEU A 125 -3.29 -11.69 15.22
C LEU A 125 -4.56 -12.55 15.13
N LEU A 126 -4.73 -13.33 14.06
CA LEU A 126 -5.92 -14.15 13.89
C LEU A 126 -6.04 -15.22 14.99
N GLU A 127 -4.94 -15.87 15.35
CA GLU A 127 -4.89 -16.83 16.45
C GLU A 127 -5.24 -16.19 17.79
N ASP A 128 -4.75 -14.97 18.02
CA ASP A 128 -5.07 -14.19 19.20
C ASP A 128 -6.55 -13.79 19.27
N LEU A 129 -7.15 -13.40 18.14
CA LEU A 129 -8.57 -13.07 18.07
C LEU A 129 -9.45 -14.29 18.35
N LEU A 130 -9.07 -15.47 17.84
CA LEU A 130 -9.77 -16.72 18.10
C LEU A 130 -9.63 -17.14 19.56
N SER A 131 -8.40 -17.21 20.09
CA SER A 131 -8.16 -17.65 21.47
C SER A 131 -8.81 -16.74 22.52
N LYS A 132 -8.90 -15.44 22.23
CA LYS A 132 -9.53 -14.44 23.10
C LYS A 132 -11.03 -14.28 22.85
N GLU A 133 -11.62 -15.12 22.01
CA GLU A 133 -13.05 -15.11 21.67
C GLU A 133 -13.54 -13.72 21.19
N VAL A 134 -12.71 -13.03 20.41
CA VAL A 134 -13.04 -11.72 19.86
C VAL A 134 -13.99 -11.88 18.68
N ARG A 135 -15.00 -11.02 18.63
CA ARG A 135 -15.79 -10.81 17.42
C ARG A 135 -15.13 -9.75 16.55
N LEU A 136 -14.54 -10.14 15.43
CA LEU A 136 -13.88 -9.22 14.51
C LEU A 136 -14.79 -8.87 13.34
N ILE A 137 -15.12 -7.58 13.18
CA ILE A 137 -15.74 -7.03 11.98
C ILE A 137 -14.65 -6.41 11.11
N ASP A 138 -14.41 -6.94 9.92
CA ASP A 138 -13.41 -6.39 9.00
C ASP A 138 -14.06 -5.42 8.01
N TYR A 139 -13.65 -4.15 8.07
CA TYR A 139 -14.11 -3.11 7.14
C TYR A 139 -13.87 -3.46 5.66
N GLU A 140 -12.89 -4.31 5.34
CA GLU A 140 -12.63 -4.77 3.97
C GLU A 140 -13.78 -5.60 3.40
N LYS A 141 -14.55 -6.25 4.26
CA LYS A 141 -15.68 -7.12 3.88
C LYS A 141 -17.04 -6.47 4.05
N MET A 142 -17.10 -5.19 4.46
CA MET A 142 -18.32 -4.40 4.39
C MET A 142 -18.61 -3.98 2.94
N VAL A 143 -19.48 -4.74 2.27
CA VAL A 143 -19.87 -4.53 0.88
C VAL A 143 -21.38 -4.31 0.73
N ASP A 144 -21.78 -3.55 -0.27
CA ASP A 144 -23.19 -3.37 -0.62
C ASP A 144 -23.76 -4.60 -1.36
N ALA A 145 -25.03 -4.54 -1.75
CA ALA A 145 -25.71 -5.64 -2.45
C ALA A 145 -25.10 -5.96 -3.83
N ASN A 146 -24.32 -5.04 -4.41
CA ASN A 146 -23.63 -5.24 -5.68
C ASN A 146 -22.16 -5.66 -5.48
N GLY A 147 -21.73 -5.87 -4.23
CA GLY A 147 -20.35 -6.22 -3.89
C GLY A 147 -19.38 -5.03 -3.82
N PHE A 148 -19.86 -3.78 -3.93
CA PHE A 148 -18.99 -2.62 -3.80
C PHE A 148 -18.66 -2.34 -2.34
N ARG A 149 -17.38 -2.09 -2.06
CA ARG A 149 -16.92 -1.74 -0.71
C ARG A 149 -17.55 -0.44 -0.23
N ILE A 150 -18.23 -0.52 0.91
CA ILE A 150 -18.91 0.62 1.54
C ILE A 150 -17.89 1.52 2.24
N VAL A 151 -16.99 0.91 3.01
CA VAL A 151 -16.02 1.62 3.84
C VAL A 151 -14.61 1.40 3.28
N ALA A 152 -14.08 2.42 2.61
CA ALA A 152 -12.76 2.40 1.99
C ALA A 152 -12.16 3.81 1.86
N PHE A 153 -10.85 3.90 1.72
CA PHE A 153 -10.11 5.17 1.57
C PHE A 153 -9.76 5.51 0.11
N GLY A 154 -10.35 4.82 -0.88
CA GLY A 154 -9.94 4.91 -2.29
C GLY A 154 -9.84 6.34 -2.82
N GLN A 155 -10.84 7.19 -2.57
CA GLN A 155 -10.82 8.58 -3.04
C GLN A 155 -9.65 9.38 -2.44
N TRP A 156 -9.37 9.22 -1.15
CA TRP A 156 -8.25 9.89 -0.49
C TRP A 156 -6.88 9.34 -0.90
N ALA A 157 -6.81 8.07 -1.31
CA ALA A 157 -5.61 7.52 -1.94
C ALA A 157 -5.36 8.19 -3.30
N GLY A 158 -6.42 8.37 -4.10
CA GLY A 158 -6.40 9.17 -5.33
C GLY A 158 -5.88 10.59 -5.13
N VAL A 159 -6.48 11.31 -4.18
CA VAL A 159 -6.11 12.70 -3.83
C VAL A 159 -4.63 12.80 -3.43
N ALA A 160 -4.19 11.99 -2.46
CA ALA A 160 -2.81 12.04 -1.99
C ALA A 160 -1.81 11.54 -3.04
N GLY A 161 -2.16 10.51 -3.82
CA GLY A 161 -1.34 9.99 -4.92
C GLY A 161 -1.13 11.03 -6.02
N MET A 162 -2.20 11.75 -6.40
CA MET A 162 -2.09 12.83 -7.39
C MET A 162 -1.20 13.97 -6.92
N ILE A 163 -1.39 14.44 -5.68
CA ILE A 163 -0.53 15.51 -5.11
C ILE A 163 0.93 15.08 -5.12
N ASN A 164 1.21 13.85 -4.67
CA ASN A 164 2.57 13.32 -4.62
C ASN A 164 3.18 13.19 -6.02
N ILE A 165 2.46 12.67 -7.01
CA ILE A 165 3.05 12.50 -8.34
C ILE A 165 3.24 13.84 -9.07
N LEU A 166 2.40 14.84 -8.80
CA LEU A 166 2.64 16.21 -9.29
C LEU A 166 3.93 16.80 -8.71
N HIS A 167 4.16 16.63 -7.41
CA HIS A 167 5.44 16.98 -6.78
C HIS A 167 6.61 16.19 -7.41
N GLY A 168 6.44 14.88 -7.57
CA GLY A 168 7.43 14.00 -8.20
C GLY A 168 7.78 14.41 -9.63
N LEU A 169 6.78 14.82 -10.43
CA LEU A 169 7.01 15.38 -11.76
C LEU A 169 7.83 16.67 -11.71
N GLY A 170 7.58 17.55 -10.72
CA GLY A 170 8.39 18.74 -10.49
C GLY A 170 9.88 18.39 -10.27
N LEU A 171 10.16 17.42 -9.40
CA LEU A 171 11.50 16.91 -9.17
C LEU A 171 12.10 16.25 -10.43
N ARG A 172 11.30 15.47 -11.15
CA ARG A 172 11.74 14.77 -12.37
C ARG A 172 12.09 15.74 -13.48
N PHE A 173 11.28 16.77 -13.70
CA PHE A 173 11.60 17.82 -14.67
C PHE A 173 12.87 18.57 -14.28
N LEU A 174 13.04 18.91 -13.00
CA LEU A 174 14.25 19.57 -12.53
C LEU A 174 15.51 18.72 -12.79
N ALA A 175 15.45 17.43 -12.47
CA ALA A 175 16.54 16.48 -12.73
C ALA A 175 16.86 16.30 -14.22
N LEU A 176 15.89 16.55 -15.10
CA LEU A 176 16.05 16.55 -16.55
C LEU A 176 16.43 17.93 -17.12
N GLY A 177 16.77 18.90 -16.27
CA GLY A 177 17.23 20.23 -16.69
C GLY A 177 16.09 21.22 -16.98
N HIS A 178 14.91 21.01 -16.42
CA HIS A 178 13.74 21.85 -16.65
C HIS A 178 13.15 22.42 -15.35
N HIS A 179 13.16 23.74 -15.24
CA HIS A 179 12.33 24.43 -14.25
C HIS A 179 10.88 24.46 -14.73
N THR A 180 9.95 23.97 -13.90
CA THR A 180 8.51 23.95 -14.22
C THR A 180 7.68 24.36 -12.99
N PRO A 181 6.46 24.87 -13.16
CA PRO A 181 5.57 25.23 -12.05
C PRO A 181 5.29 24.07 -11.07
N PHE A 182 5.36 22.81 -11.55
CA PHE A 182 5.20 21.62 -10.71
C PHE A 182 6.19 21.54 -9.55
N LEU A 183 7.37 22.17 -9.67
CA LEU A 183 8.43 22.17 -8.64
C LEU A 183 7.94 22.76 -7.31
N HIS A 184 6.95 23.65 -7.34
CA HIS A 184 6.44 24.34 -6.15
C HIS A 184 5.31 23.60 -5.44
N ILE A 185 4.83 22.48 -6.00
CA ILE A 185 3.89 21.60 -5.31
C ILE A 185 4.69 20.76 -4.32
N GLY A 186 4.39 20.84 -3.03
CA GLY A 186 4.92 19.96 -1.99
C GLY A 186 4.22 18.59 -1.92
N MET A 187 4.84 17.65 -1.21
CA MET A 187 4.23 16.34 -0.87
C MET A 187 2.92 16.49 -0.08
N ALA A 188 2.00 15.52 -0.21
CA ALA A 188 0.69 15.59 0.43
C ALA A 188 0.75 15.80 1.95
N HIS A 189 1.74 15.20 2.63
CA HIS A 189 1.91 15.33 4.08
C HIS A 189 2.48 16.69 4.53
N ASN A 190 2.98 17.52 3.61
CA ASN A 190 3.44 18.88 3.90
C ASN A 190 2.28 19.85 4.10
N TYR A 191 1.08 19.49 3.64
CA TYR A 191 -0.13 20.30 3.80
C TYR A 191 -0.91 19.89 5.04
N ARG A 192 -1.40 20.88 5.78
CA ARG A 192 -2.26 20.64 6.95
C ARG A 192 -3.65 20.18 6.55
N SER A 193 -4.15 20.67 5.41
CA SER A 193 -5.46 20.33 4.86
C SER A 193 -5.39 20.20 3.35
N VAL A 194 -6.33 19.45 2.77
CA VAL A 194 -6.46 19.31 1.31
C VAL A 194 -6.64 20.65 0.60
N SER A 195 -7.31 21.62 1.24
CA SER A 195 -7.50 22.96 0.67
C SER A 195 -6.18 23.70 0.43
N GLN A 196 -5.16 23.50 1.29
CA GLN A 196 -3.84 24.09 1.06
C GLN A 196 -3.12 23.42 -0.11
N ALA A 197 -3.25 22.10 -0.24
CA ALA A 197 -2.70 21.37 -1.38
C ALA A 197 -3.35 21.82 -2.69
N ILE A 198 -4.68 21.96 -2.70
CA ILE A 198 -5.44 22.49 -3.84
C ILE A 198 -4.94 23.88 -4.24
N GLN A 199 -4.68 24.76 -3.27
CA GLN A 199 -4.17 26.10 -3.59
C GLN A 199 -2.81 26.03 -4.29
N ALA A 200 -1.88 25.18 -3.83
CA ALA A 200 -0.58 25.01 -4.50
C ALA A 200 -0.72 24.45 -5.92
N VAL A 201 -1.69 23.56 -6.15
CA VAL A 201 -1.98 23.04 -7.51
C VAL A 201 -2.59 24.13 -8.38
N ARG A 202 -3.48 24.98 -7.85
CA ARG A 202 -4.03 26.14 -8.58
C ARG A 202 -2.97 27.15 -8.98
N ASP A 203 -2.02 27.44 -8.09
CA ASP A 203 -0.93 28.36 -8.37
C ASP A 203 -0.05 27.83 -9.52
N CYS A 204 0.27 26.52 -9.48
CA CYS A 204 0.92 25.81 -10.59
C CYS A 204 0.09 25.91 -11.89
N GLY A 205 -1.22 25.66 -11.82
CA GLY A 205 -2.12 25.75 -12.96
C GLY A 205 -2.18 27.15 -13.59
N TYR A 206 -2.14 28.21 -12.77
CA TYR A 206 -2.10 29.59 -13.23
C TYR A 206 -0.83 29.87 -14.05
N GLU A 207 0.34 29.45 -13.57
CA GLU A 207 1.60 29.60 -14.31
C GLU A 207 1.61 28.81 -15.64
N ILE A 208 1.04 27.59 -15.64
CA ILE A 208 0.85 26.82 -16.87
C ILE A 208 -0.02 27.60 -17.86
N SER A 209 -1.14 28.17 -17.42
CA SER A 209 -2.06 28.93 -18.28
C SER A 209 -1.43 30.20 -18.89
N MET A 210 -0.44 30.77 -18.22
CA MET A 210 0.37 31.88 -18.73
C MET A 210 1.45 31.45 -19.73
N GLY A 211 1.59 30.16 -19.99
CA GLY A 211 2.59 29.62 -20.92
C GLY A 211 4.00 29.56 -20.32
N LEU A 212 4.15 29.47 -19.00
CA LEU A 212 5.44 29.41 -18.31
C LEU A 212 6.09 28.00 -18.33
N MET A 213 5.53 27.07 -19.11
CA MET A 213 6.11 25.75 -19.35
C MET A 213 7.24 25.80 -20.40
N PRO A 214 8.42 25.20 -20.15
CA PRO A 214 9.49 25.12 -21.14
C PRO A 214 9.07 24.37 -22.41
N LYS A 215 9.27 24.99 -23.58
CA LYS A 215 8.91 24.41 -24.88
C LYS A 215 9.56 23.05 -25.18
N SER A 216 10.72 22.78 -24.59
CA SER A 216 11.47 21.53 -24.76
C SER A 216 10.77 20.30 -24.19
N ILE A 217 9.82 20.48 -23.25
CA ILE A 217 9.00 19.43 -22.65
C ILE A 217 7.88 18.97 -23.60
N GLY A 218 7.33 19.90 -24.39
CA GLY A 218 6.10 19.68 -25.16
C GLY A 218 4.85 19.52 -24.28
N PRO A 219 3.73 19.07 -24.85
CA PRO A 219 2.47 18.87 -24.11
C PRO A 219 2.60 17.80 -23.03
N VAL A 220 2.06 18.07 -21.84
CA VAL A 220 2.04 17.13 -20.71
C VAL A 220 0.70 16.37 -20.70
N THR A 221 0.77 15.05 -20.71
CA THR A 221 -0.40 14.16 -20.79
C THR A 221 -0.49 13.24 -19.56
N PHE A 222 -1.67 13.19 -18.95
CA PHE A 222 -1.99 12.33 -17.81
C PHE A 222 -2.95 11.21 -18.24
N CYS A 223 -2.67 9.99 -17.83
CA CYS A 223 -3.57 8.85 -18.06
C CYS A 223 -4.00 8.24 -16.74
N PHE A 224 -5.30 8.13 -16.53
CA PHE A 224 -5.88 7.47 -15.36
C PHE A 224 -6.38 6.09 -15.74
N THR A 225 -6.09 5.07 -14.95
CA THR A 225 -6.72 3.75 -15.11
C THR A 225 -7.84 3.56 -14.09
N GLY A 226 -8.94 2.99 -14.58
CA GLY A 226 -10.13 2.75 -13.77
C GLY A 226 -11.02 3.98 -13.63
N THR A 227 -12.29 3.74 -13.35
CA THR A 227 -13.34 4.76 -13.18
C THR A 227 -13.86 4.84 -11.75
N GLY A 228 -13.20 4.14 -10.82
CA GLY A 228 -13.56 4.06 -9.40
C GLY A 228 -13.11 5.27 -8.58
N ASN A 229 -13.27 5.16 -7.26
CA ASN A 229 -13.01 6.25 -6.31
C ASN A 229 -11.57 6.76 -6.36
N VAL A 230 -10.58 5.89 -6.56
CA VAL A 230 -9.16 6.29 -6.68
C VAL A 230 -8.96 7.25 -7.84
N SER A 231 -9.43 6.86 -9.03
CA SER A 231 -9.33 7.68 -10.23
C SER A 231 -10.06 9.02 -10.06
N LYS A 232 -11.29 9.00 -9.52
CA LYS A 232 -12.04 10.23 -9.23
C LYS A 232 -11.31 11.16 -8.27
N GLY A 233 -10.76 10.64 -7.16
CA GLY A 233 -10.01 11.46 -6.21
C GLY A 233 -8.72 12.06 -6.79
N ALA A 234 -8.07 11.34 -7.72
CA ALA A 234 -6.91 11.88 -8.42
C ALA A 234 -7.32 12.97 -9.42
N GLN A 235 -8.44 12.78 -10.14
CA GLN A 235 -9.02 13.77 -11.03
C GLN A 235 -9.47 15.03 -10.28
N ASP A 236 -10.03 14.91 -9.07
CA ASP A 236 -10.41 16.06 -8.22
C ASP A 236 -9.23 17.03 -8.01
N ILE A 237 -8.00 16.51 -7.93
CA ILE A 237 -6.78 17.31 -7.83
C ILE A 237 -6.29 17.79 -9.19
N LEU A 238 -6.29 16.94 -10.22
CA LEU A 238 -5.85 17.35 -11.57
C LEU A 238 -6.73 18.47 -12.15
N ASN A 239 -8.02 18.49 -11.83
CA ASN A 239 -8.98 19.50 -12.25
C ASN A 239 -8.66 20.93 -11.78
N GLU A 240 -7.73 21.08 -10.84
CA GLU A 240 -7.25 22.38 -10.37
C GLU A 240 -6.11 22.94 -11.26
N LEU A 241 -5.63 22.17 -12.24
CA LEU A 241 -4.80 22.62 -13.36
C LEU A 241 -5.69 23.04 -14.56
N PRO A 242 -5.18 23.83 -15.52
CA PRO A 242 -5.84 24.03 -16.81
C PRO A 242 -5.82 22.72 -17.60
N VAL A 243 -6.74 21.81 -17.30
CA VAL A 243 -6.79 20.46 -17.88
C VAL A 243 -7.84 20.39 -18.99
N GLU A 244 -7.49 19.69 -20.07
CA GLU A 244 -8.40 19.28 -21.12
C GLU A 244 -8.50 17.75 -21.14
N TYR A 245 -9.70 17.23 -20.95
CA TYR A 245 -9.96 15.79 -21.07
C TYR A 245 -10.21 15.42 -22.52
N VAL A 246 -9.53 14.38 -22.98
CA VAL A 246 -9.61 13.85 -24.35
C VAL A 246 -9.90 12.36 -24.36
N GLU A 247 -10.49 11.89 -25.44
CA GLU A 247 -10.72 10.46 -25.64
C GLU A 247 -9.38 9.74 -25.84
N PRO A 248 -9.28 8.44 -25.47
CA PRO A 248 -8.00 7.72 -25.54
C PRO A 248 -7.37 7.69 -26.93
N HIS A 249 -8.18 7.74 -27.99
CA HIS A 249 -7.70 7.76 -29.38
C HIS A 249 -7.10 9.11 -29.80
N GLU A 250 -7.49 10.20 -29.14
CA GLU A 250 -6.99 11.57 -29.38
C GLU A 250 -5.68 11.84 -28.63
N LEU A 251 -5.30 10.98 -27.67
CA LEU A 251 -4.13 11.16 -26.82
C LEU A 251 -2.83 11.33 -27.63
N LYS A 252 -2.71 10.61 -28.75
CA LYS A 252 -1.58 10.74 -29.66
C LYS A 252 -1.45 12.17 -30.18
N ASP A 253 -2.53 12.69 -30.76
CA ASP A 253 -2.54 13.99 -31.44
C ASP A 253 -2.20 15.10 -30.43
N VAL A 254 -2.85 15.11 -29.27
CA VAL A 254 -2.56 16.13 -28.24
C VAL A 254 -1.15 15.98 -27.63
N SER A 255 -0.58 14.77 -27.60
CA SER A 255 0.78 14.56 -27.11
C SER A 255 1.86 15.14 -28.01
N GLU A 256 1.55 15.33 -29.31
CA GLU A 256 2.44 15.79 -30.36
C GLU A 256 2.24 17.28 -30.70
N ILE A 257 0.97 17.72 -30.84
CA ILE A 257 0.61 19.06 -31.31
C ILE A 257 -0.24 19.89 -30.33
N GLY A 258 -0.47 19.37 -29.11
CA GLY A 258 -1.24 20.07 -28.08
C GLY A 258 -0.66 21.42 -27.68
N GLU A 259 -1.51 22.28 -27.12
CA GLU A 259 -1.10 23.55 -26.55
C GLU A 259 -0.35 23.33 -25.22
N MET A 260 0.64 24.19 -24.95
CA MET A 260 1.44 24.11 -23.72
C MET A 260 0.90 24.99 -22.57
N SER A 261 -0.16 25.75 -22.84
CA SER A 261 -0.90 26.54 -21.84
C SER A 261 -1.87 25.69 -21.01
N ARG A 262 -1.92 24.39 -21.26
CA ARG A 262 -2.80 23.43 -20.60
C ARG A 262 -2.13 22.06 -20.49
N VAL A 263 -2.71 21.19 -19.69
CA VAL A 263 -2.36 19.78 -19.61
C VAL A 263 -3.50 18.93 -20.17
N TYR A 264 -3.19 17.74 -20.66
CA TYR A 264 -4.19 16.85 -21.24
C TYR A 264 -4.40 15.63 -20.35
N ALA A 265 -5.63 15.13 -20.29
CA ALA A 265 -5.98 13.97 -19.47
C ALA A 265 -6.86 12.99 -20.23
N THR A 266 -6.72 11.70 -19.94
CA THR A 266 -7.68 10.69 -20.39
C THR A 266 -7.93 9.65 -19.31
N VAL A 267 -9.16 9.12 -19.27
CA VAL A 267 -9.59 8.13 -18.27
C VAL A 267 -9.89 6.82 -18.96
N LEU A 268 -9.16 5.77 -18.60
CA LEU A 268 -9.25 4.46 -19.22
C LEU A 268 -10.20 3.54 -18.45
N SER A 269 -11.23 3.08 -19.16
CA SER A 269 -12.03 1.93 -18.80
C SER A 269 -11.48 0.67 -19.48
N ARG A 270 -11.91 -0.51 -19.02
CA ARG A 270 -11.49 -1.82 -19.54
C ARG A 270 -11.55 -1.89 -21.08
N HIS A 271 -12.65 -1.45 -21.69
CA HIS A 271 -12.84 -1.48 -23.15
C HIS A 271 -11.86 -0.62 -23.96
N HIS A 272 -11.20 0.37 -23.34
CA HIS A 272 -10.22 1.21 -24.01
C HIS A 272 -8.89 0.50 -24.24
N HIS A 273 -8.56 -0.53 -23.44
CA HIS A 273 -7.23 -1.13 -23.48
C HIS A 273 -7.22 -2.66 -23.46
N LEU A 274 -8.33 -3.32 -23.14
CA LEU A 274 -8.50 -4.77 -23.21
C LEU A 274 -9.15 -5.16 -24.54
N MET A 275 -8.64 -6.24 -25.12
CA MET A 275 -9.14 -6.78 -26.38
C MET A 275 -8.96 -8.30 -26.41
N ARG A 276 -9.93 -9.01 -26.98
CA ARG A 276 -9.85 -10.44 -27.23
C ARG A 276 -8.72 -10.73 -28.20
N LYS A 277 -7.95 -11.78 -27.94
CA LYS A 277 -6.77 -12.14 -28.75
C LYS A 277 -7.13 -12.56 -30.18
N SER A 278 -8.35 -13.06 -30.42
CA SER A 278 -8.78 -13.60 -31.72
C SER A 278 -9.20 -12.53 -32.72
N ASP A 279 -9.97 -11.53 -32.29
CA ASP A 279 -10.63 -10.56 -33.19
C ASP A 279 -10.48 -9.10 -32.75
N GLY A 280 -9.95 -8.86 -31.55
CA GLY A 280 -9.71 -7.53 -31.02
C GLY A 280 -10.92 -6.83 -30.39
N PHE A 281 -12.06 -7.50 -30.23
CA PHE A 281 -13.23 -6.93 -29.56
C PHE A 281 -13.15 -7.04 -28.03
N TYR A 282 -13.93 -6.22 -27.32
CA TYR A 282 -14.08 -6.31 -25.87
C TYR A 282 -15.50 -6.69 -25.48
N ASP A 283 -15.67 -7.85 -24.86
CA ASP A 283 -16.92 -8.26 -24.21
C ASP A 283 -16.74 -8.24 -22.68
N PRO A 284 -17.50 -7.41 -21.94
CA PRO A 284 -17.36 -7.31 -20.49
C PRO A 284 -17.69 -8.59 -19.72
N MET A 285 -18.68 -9.37 -20.18
CA MET A 285 -19.12 -10.58 -19.48
C MET A 285 -18.14 -11.73 -19.73
N GLU A 286 -17.74 -11.94 -20.98
CA GLU A 286 -16.73 -12.96 -21.31
C GLU A 286 -15.39 -12.65 -20.64
N TYR A 287 -14.99 -11.38 -20.53
CA TYR A 287 -13.77 -11.02 -19.83
C TYR A 287 -13.80 -11.38 -18.34
N GLU A 288 -14.97 -11.28 -17.69
CA GLU A 288 -15.12 -11.59 -16.28
C GLU A 288 -15.00 -13.11 -16.03
N ASP A 289 -15.57 -13.92 -16.94
CA ASP A 289 -15.54 -15.38 -16.84
C ASP A 289 -14.25 -16.00 -17.41
N HIS A 290 -13.67 -15.40 -18.45
CA HIS A 290 -12.55 -15.90 -19.26
C HIS A 290 -11.49 -14.82 -19.55
N PRO A 291 -10.85 -14.22 -18.54
CA PRO A 291 -9.86 -13.15 -18.72
C PRO A 291 -8.62 -13.59 -19.53
N GLU A 292 -8.32 -14.89 -19.56
CA GLU A 292 -7.21 -15.49 -20.31
C GLU A 292 -7.34 -15.33 -21.83
N LEU A 293 -8.55 -15.11 -22.35
CA LEU A 293 -8.81 -14.88 -23.78
C LEU A 293 -8.41 -13.45 -24.21
N TYR A 294 -8.13 -12.58 -23.26
CA TYR A 294 -7.88 -11.17 -23.48
C TYR A 294 -6.40 -10.82 -23.37
N THR A 295 -6.03 -9.70 -23.98
CA THR A 295 -4.72 -9.06 -23.85
C THR A 295 -4.90 -7.56 -23.71
N SER A 296 -3.89 -6.86 -23.20
CA SER A 296 -3.89 -5.40 -23.17
C SER A 296 -3.02 -4.79 -24.26
N HIS A 297 -3.58 -3.81 -24.97
CA HIS A 297 -2.88 -3.01 -25.98
C HIS A 297 -2.47 -1.62 -25.46
N PHE A 298 -2.65 -1.34 -24.16
CA PHE A 298 -2.26 -0.08 -23.49
C PHE A 298 -0.83 0.35 -23.83
N ARG A 299 0.11 -0.60 -23.82
CA ARG A 299 1.53 -0.38 -24.14
C ARG A 299 1.80 0.23 -25.52
N THR A 300 0.87 0.10 -26.46
CA THR A 300 1.02 0.57 -27.85
C THR A 300 0.07 1.71 -28.19
N SER A 301 -1.15 1.73 -27.66
CA SER A 301 -2.14 2.76 -27.99
C SER A 301 -2.11 3.97 -27.06
N VAL A 302 -1.69 3.80 -25.81
CA VAL A 302 -1.78 4.88 -24.80
C VAL A 302 -0.40 5.22 -24.24
N ALA A 303 0.31 4.23 -23.67
CA ALA A 303 1.55 4.45 -22.93
C ALA A 303 2.62 5.28 -23.68
N PRO A 304 2.82 5.13 -25.02
CA PRO A 304 3.79 5.95 -25.75
C PRO A 304 3.49 7.45 -25.74
N TYR A 305 2.23 7.82 -25.50
CA TYR A 305 1.72 9.19 -25.54
C TYR A 305 1.41 9.75 -24.14
N THR A 306 1.70 8.98 -23.08
CA THR A 306 1.47 9.34 -21.69
C THR A 306 2.72 9.97 -21.07
N THR A 307 2.61 11.15 -20.45
CA THR A 307 3.68 11.70 -19.60
C THR A 307 3.66 11.12 -18.20
N CYS A 308 2.49 11.03 -17.60
CA CYS A 308 2.31 10.52 -16.25
C CYS A 308 1.11 9.57 -16.18
N LEU A 309 1.35 8.34 -15.70
CA LEU A 309 0.30 7.34 -15.48
C LEU A 309 -0.14 7.38 -14.02
N ILE A 310 -1.44 7.44 -13.78
CA ILE A 310 -2.07 7.27 -12.47
C ILE A 310 -2.81 5.94 -12.51
N ASN A 311 -2.20 4.90 -11.94
CA ASN A 311 -2.77 3.57 -11.92
C ASN A 311 -3.61 3.35 -10.65
N GLY A 312 -4.90 3.07 -10.81
CA GLY A 312 -5.83 2.83 -9.70
C GLY A 312 -6.57 1.50 -9.81
N VAL A 313 -6.11 0.60 -10.68
CA VAL A 313 -6.80 -0.65 -11.01
C VAL A 313 -6.16 -1.81 -10.25
N TYR A 314 -6.99 -2.50 -9.47
CA TYR A 314 -6.64 -3.79 -8.89
C TYR A 314 -6.37 -4.81 -9.99
N TRP A 315 -5.33 -5.61 -9.82
CA TRP A 315 -4.94 -6.65 -10.77
C TRP A 315 -5.10 -8.05 -10.18
N ASP A 316 -5.70 -8.93 -10.98
CA ASP A 316 -5.78 -10.36 -10.67
C ASP A 316 -4.73 -11.15 -11.49
N PRO A 317 -4.06 -12.16 -10.91
CA PRO A 317 -3.03 -12.96 -11.59
C PRO A 317 -3.45 -13.56 -12.93
N HIS A 318 -4.74 -13.86 -13.13
CA HIS A 318 -5.26 -14.43 -14.36
C HIS A 318 -5.58 -13.38 -15.44
N THR A 319 -5.48 -12.09 -15.10
CA THR A 319 -5.78 -10.98 -16.01
C THR A 319 -4.53 -10.40 -16.68
N PRO A 320 -4.66 -9.84 -17.90
CA PRO A 320 -3.53 -9.20 -18.58
C PRO A 320 -2.94 -8.04 -17.77
N ARG A 321 -1.61 -7.98 -17.69
CA ARG A 321 -0.89 -6.82 -17.11
C ARG A 321 -1.05 -5.60 -18.01
N LEU A 322 -1.08 -4.43 -17.37
CA LEU A 322 -1.13 -3.14 -18.07
C LEU A 322 0.20 -2.83 -18.75
N LEU A 323 1.31 -2.98 -18.02
CA LEU A 323 2.68 -2.85 -18.52
C LEU A 323 3.57 -3.96 -17.98
N ARG A 324 4.32 -4.63 -18.86
CA ARG A 324 5.36 -5.60 -18.50
C ARG A 324 6.74 -4.96 -18.58
N ARG A 325 7.76 -5.61 -18.02
CA ARG A 325 9.18 -5.17 -18.11
C ARG A 325 9.63 -4.86 -19.53
N ILE A 326 9.33 -5.76 -20.47
CA ILE A 326 9.67 -5.61 -21.89
C ILE A 326 8.95 -4.41 -22.54
N ASP A 327 7.79 -4.03 -22.01
CA ASP A 327 7.03 -2.89 -22.52
C ASP A 327 7.68 -1.58 -22.03
N ALA A 328 8.10 -1.52 -20.76
CA ALA A 328 8.86 -0.38 -20.22
C ALA A 328 10.18 -0.16 -20.97
N GLN A 329 10.95 -1.21 -21.24
CA GLN A 329 12.18 -1.13 -22.04
C GLN A 329 11.94 -0.48 -23.42
N LYS A 330 10.82 -0.81 -24.08
CA LYS A 330 10.47 -0.20 -25.37
C LYS A 330 10.11 1.27 -25.22
N LEU A 331 9.41 1.64 -24.15
CA LEU A 331 8.95 3.00 -23.88
C LEU A 331 10.09 3.95 -23.51
N ILE A 332 11.11 3.48 -22.80
CA ILE A 332 12.24 4.32 -22.35
C ILE A 332 13.40 4.42 -23.36
N ARG A 333 13.29 3.75 -24.51
CA ARG A 333 14.32 3.82 -25.56
C ARG A 333 14.50 5.26 -26.01
N PRO A 334 15.74 5.77 -26.04
CA PRO A 334 16.00 7.14 -26.48
C PRO A 334 15.43 7.38 -27.87
N LEU A 335 14.58 8.40 -27.99
CA LEU A 335 14.09 8.84 -29.28
C LEU A 335 15.24 9.51 -30.04
N LYS A 336 15.50 9.09 -31.29
CA LYS A 336 16.39 9.82 -32.20
C LYS A 336 15.75 11.17 -32.55
N LYS A 337 16.02 12.18 -31.74
CA LYS A 337 15.55 13.57 -31.96
C LYS A 337 16.65 14.42 -32.58
N SER A 338 16.22 15.52 -33.19
CA SER A 338 17.06 16.64 -33.62
C SER A 338 17.98 17.12 -32.47
N PRO A 339 19.11 17.77 -32.78
CA PRO A 339 20.04 18.23 -31.75
C PRO A 339 19.33 19.20 -30.79
N ALA A 340 19.30 18.84 -29.50
CA ALA A 340 18.86 19.74 -28.45
C ALA A 340 19.87 20.88 -28.27
N THR A 341 19.40 22.06 -27.88
CA THR A 341 20.29 23.11 -27.37
C THR A 341 20.73 22.75 -25.94
N GLU A 342 21.99 22.99 -25.59
CA GLU A 342 22.56 22.66 -24.28
C GLU A 342 21.73 23.17 -23.09
N GLY A 343 21.18 24.39 -23.18
CA GLY A 343 20.33 24.99 -22.14
C GLY A 343 18.85 24.59 -22.17
N ALA A 344 18.40 23.79 -23.14
CA ALA A 344 17.02 23.29 -23.23
C ALA A 344 17.03 21.85 -23.75
N PRO A 345 17.45 20.88 -22.90
CA PRO A 345 17.55 19.48 -23.29
C PRO A 345 16.19 18.90 -23.70
N HIS A 346 16.20 17.87 -24.54
CA HIS A 346 14.98 17.12 -24.82
C HIS A 346 14.73 16.10 -23.70
N LEU A 347 13.44 15.84 -23.41
CA LEU A 347 13.08 14.71 -22.56
C LEU A 347 13.55 13.38 -23.18
N PRO A 348 14.06 12.44 -22.37
CA PRO A 348 14.63 11.16 -22.84
C PRO A 348 13.56 10.25 -23.47
N HIS A 349 12.34 10.29 -22.94
CA HIS A 349 11.16 9.57 -23.41
C HIS A 349 9.88 10.29 -22.92
N LYS A 350 8.70 9.80 -23.33
CA LYS A 350 7.42 10.44 -22.96
C LYS A 350 6.96 10.03 -21.56
N LEU A 351 6.99 8.74 -21.22
CA LEU A 351 6.47 8.19 -19.96
C LEU A 351 7.42 8.43 -18.79
N LEU A 352 7.38 9.64 -18.23
CA LEU A 352 8.31 10.08 -17.19
C LEU A 352 7.99 9.55 -15.81
N ALA A 353 6.71 9.32 -15.49
CA ALA A 353 6.28 8.97 -14.14
C ALA A 353 5.08 8.03 -14.11
N ILE A 354 5.03 7.18 -13.08
CA ILE A 354 3.89 6.32 -12.76
C ILE A 354 3.59 6.45 -11.27
N CYS A 355 2.39 6.91 -10.93
CA CYS A 355 1.81 6.76 -9.61
C CYS A 355 0.96 5.49 -9.59
N ASP A 356 1.50 4.41 -9.04
CA ASP A 356 0.78 3.16 -8.86
C ASP A 356 0.07 3.13 -7.50
N ILE A 357 -1.15 3.66 -7.47
CA ILE A 357 -1.97 3.78 -6.25
C ILE A 357 -2.53 2.42 -5.82
N SER A 358 -2.61 1.43 -6.71
CA SER A 358 -3.02 0.08 -6.30
C SER A 358 -1.96 -0.56 -5.39
N ALA A 359 -0.69 -0.17 -5.56
CA ALA A 359 0.45 -0.63 -4.76
C ALA A 359 0.54 -2.17 -4.70
N ASP A 360 0.19 -2.84 -5.81
CA ASP A 360 0.26 -4.29 -5.93
C ASP A 360 1.66 -4.71 -6.41
N THR A 361 2.53 -5.15 -5.49
CA THR A 361 3.86 -5.67 -5.83
C THR A 361 3.74 -6.79 -6.88
N GLY A 362 4.45 -6.63 -7.99
CA GLY A 362 4.37 -7.56 -9.12
C GLY A 362 2.97 -7.63 -9.73
N GLY A 363 2.18 -6.55 -9.65
CA GLY A 363 0.80 -6.44 -10.12
C GLY A 363 0.63 -5.95 -11.56
N SER A 364 -0.35 -5.07 -11.82
CA SER A 364 -0.63 -4.60 -13.19
C SER A 364 0.56 -3.90 -13.85
N ILE A 365 1.43 -3.27 -13.04
CA ILE A 365 2.75 -2.77 -13.43
C ILE A 365 3.79 -3.83 -13.08
N GLY A 366 4.12 -4.73 -14.01
CA GLY A 366 4.88 -5.95 -13.74
C GLY A 366 6.36 -5.77 -13.39
N PHE A 367 6.82 -4.54 -13.30
CA PHE A 367 8.18 -4.18 -12.85
C PHE A 367 8.20 -3.43 -11.52
N MET A 368 7.04 -3.13 -10.92
CA MET A 368 6.97 -2.61 -9.56
C MET A 368 7.17 -3.76 -8.59
N ASN A 369 8.40 -3.90 -8.07
CA ASN A 369 8.80 -4.99 -7.18
C ASN A 369 8.59 -4.68 -5.71
N GLU A 370 8.61 -3.40 -5.34
CA GLU A 370 8.49 -2.94 -3.97
C GLU A 370 7.65 -1.67 -3.93
N CYS A 371 6.88 -1.52 -2.84
CA CYS A 371 6.14 -0.31 -2.58
C CYS A 371 7.07 0.76 -2.02
N THR A 372 7.04 1.96 -2.59
CA THR A 372 7.65 3.14 -1.96
C THR A 372 6.97 3.46 -0.62
N THR A 373 7.62 4.21 0.25
CA THR A 373 7.08 4.61 1.56
C THR A 373 6.86 6.11 1.63
N ILE A 374 6.15 6.61 2.64
CA ILE A 374 6.02 8.08 2.79
C ILE A 374 7.39 8.74 3.04
N ASP A 375 8.31 8.03 3.71
CA ASP A 375 9.68 8.52 3.97
C ASP A 375 10.57 8.48 2.72
N LYS A 376 10.36 7.48 1.85
CA LYS A 376 11.00 7.36 0.53
C LYS A 376 9.93 7.22 -0.56
N PRO A 377 9.30 8.33 -0.97
CA PRO A 377 8.06 8.33 -1.76
C PRO A 377 8.27 8.03 -3.25
N PHE A 378 9.51 8.12 -3.72
CA PHE A 378 9.84 7.87 -5.12
C PHE A 378 11.03 6.94 -5.23
N CYS A 379 11.01 6.10 -6.26
CA CYS A 379 12.18 5.41 -6.77
C CYS A 379 12.24 5.59 -8.29
N MET A 380 13.43 5.52 -8.87
CA MET A 380 13.60 5.49 -10.32
C MET A 380 13.70 4.04 -10.79
N TYR A 381 12.80 3.65 -11.69
CA TYR A 381 12.91 2.38 -12.38
C TYR A 381 13.73 2.55 -13.67
N ASP A 382 14.93 1.96 -13.68
CA ASP A 382 15.75 1.80 -14.89
C ASP A 382 15.41 0.45 -15.56
N ALA A 383 14.79 0.49 -16.74
CA ALA A 383 14.40 -0.72 -17.44
C ALA A 383 15.56 -1.45 -18.14
N ASP A 384 16.70 -0.79 -18.35
CA ASP A 384 17.88 -1.36 -18.98
C ASP A 384 18.76 -2.07 -17.94
N GLN A 385 18.93 -1.48 -16.75
CA GLN A 385 19.68 -2.08 -15.65
C GLN A 385 18.83 -3.00 -14.76
N HIS A 386 17.50 -2.87 -14.82
CA HIS A 386 16.57 -3.55 -13.92
C HIS A 386 16.82 -3.24 -12.44
N VAL A 387 17.32 -2.04 -12.15
CA VAL A 387 17.62 -1.59 -10.79
C VAL A 387 16.74 -0.41 -10.44
N ASP A 388 16.22 -0.43 -9.22
CA ASP A 388 15.57 0.73 -8.60
C ASP A 388 16.65 1.57 -7.90
N HIS A 389 16.75 2.85 -8.25
CA HIS A 389 17.70 3.79 -7.62
C HIS A 389 16.98 4.93 -6.91
N ASP A 390 17.57 5.40 -5.80
CA ASP A 390 17.03 6.49 -4.97
C ASP A 390 17.24 7.90 -5.61
N SER A 391 18.05 8.02 -6.66
CA SER A 391 18.25 9.30 -7.37
C SER A 391 17.18 9.48 -8.44
N VAL A 392 16.58 10.68 -8.52
CA VAL A 392 15.61 11.06 -9.57
C VAL A 392 16.27 11.47 -10.89
N GLU A 393 17.60 11.44 -10.97
CA GLU A 393 18.40 11.74 -12.16
C GLU A 393 18.52 10.52 -13.10
N GLY A 394 19.00 10.75 -14.32
CA GLY A 394 19.27 9.68 -15.29
C GLY A 394 18.06 9.22 -16.10
N ASN A 395 18.25 8.17 -16.89
CA ASN A 395 17.19 7.57 -17.69
C ASN A 395 16.29 6.68 -16.82
N GLY A 396 15.01 6.53 -17.21
CA GLY A 396 14.06 5.70 -16.47
C GLY A 396 12.75 6.42 -16.11
N ILE A 397 11.92 5.73 -15.35
CA ILE A 397 10.56 6.12 -14.99
C ILE A 397 10.51 6.39 -13.47
N LEU A 398 10.01 7.56 -13.08
CA LEU A 398 9.78 7.87 -11.67
C LEU A 398 8.55 7.10 -11.16
N MET A 399 8.75 6.23 -10.18
CA MET A 399 7.70 5.40 -9.59
C MET A 399 7.27 5.97 -8.24
N CYS A 400 5.97 6.03 -7.99
CA CYS A 400 5.36 6.31 -6.68
C CYS A 400 4.29 5.23 -6.42
N SER A 401 4.55 4.34 -5.46
CA SER A 401 3.73 3.17 -5.13
C SER A 401 3.45 3.05 -3.62
N ILE A 402 3.14 4.16 -2.96
CA ILE A 402 2.86 4.20 -1.52
C ILE A 402 1.55 3.48 -1.19
N ASP A 403 1.61 2.47 -0.32
CA ASP A 403 0.47 1.59 0.03
C ASP A 403 -0.56 2.23 0.99
N ASN A 404 -0.16 3.31 1.66
CA ASN A 404 -0.93 3.96 2.72
C ASN A 404 -1.15 5.46 2.46
N LEU A 405 -1.20 5.87 1.19
CA LEU A 405 -1.41 7.26 0.72
C LEU A 405 -2.39 8.11 1.56
N PRO A 406 -3.60 7.63 1.95
CA PRO A 406 -4.54 8.44 2.73
C PRO A 406 -4.00 8.89 4.10
N ALA A 407 -2.98 8.23 4.64
CA ALA A 407 -2.34 8.61 5.91
C ALA A 407 -1.61 9.97 5.84
N GLN A 408 -1.29 10.46 4.64
CA GLN A 408 -0.69 11.77 4.44
C GLN A 408 -1.68 12.93 4.62
N LEU A 409 -2.99 12.68 4.41
CA LEU A 409 -4.06 13.65 4.63
C LEU A 409 -5.08 13.13 5.68
N PRO A 410 -4.63 12.91 6.93
CA PRO A 410 -5.34 12.07 7.88
C PRO A 410 -6.65 12.66 8.39
N ILE A 411 -6.77 13.99 8.47
CA ILE A 411 -7.99 14.67 8.97
C ILE A 411 -9.14 14.43 8.00
N GLY A 412 -8.97 14.78 6.73
CA GLY A 412 -10.02 14.60 5.73
C GLY A 412 -10.32 13.13 5.43
N ALA A 413 -9.29 12.26 5.46
CA ALA A 413 -9.50 10.82 5.37
C ALA A 413 -10.34 10.27 6.54
N THR A 414 -10.13 10.78 7.77
CA THR A 414 -10.92 10.42 8.96
C THR A 414 -12.37 10.87 8.85
N ASP A 415 -12.62 12.09 8.35
CA ASP A 415 -13.98 12.60 8.13
C ASP A 415 -14.72 11.72 7.11
N TYR A 416 -14.12 11.50 5.93
CA TYR A 416 -14.73 10.76 4.84
C TYR A 416 -15.00 9.29 5.16
N PHE A 417 -14.05 8.65 5.86
CA PHE A 417 -14.19 7.28 6.31
C PHE A 417 -15.28 7.16 7.38
N GLY A 418 -15.27 8.08 8.35
CA GLY A 418 -16.28 8.15 9.39
C GLY A 418 -17.69 8.31 8.83
N ASP A 419 -17.89 9.18 7.84
CA ASP A 419 -19.21 9.40 7.20
C ASP A 419 -19.81 8.10 6.62
N ARG A 420 -18.96 7.18 6.15
CA ARG A 420 -19.37 5.88 5.58
C ARG A 420 -19.56 4.79 6.61
N LEU A 421 -18.72 4.79 7.66
CA LEU A 421 -18.82 3.81 8.73
C LEU A 421 -19.99 4.12 9.68
N PHE A 422 -20.25 5.40 9.93
CA PHE A 422 -21.16 5.88 10.97
C PHE A 422 -22.56 5.25 10.96
N PRO A 423 -23.24 5.07 9.80
CA PRO A 423 -24.56 4.45 9.77
C PRO A 423 -24.61 3.04 10.37
N TYR A 424 -23.53 2.28 10.27
CA TYR A 424 -23.44 0.89 10.74
C TYR A 424 -23.02 0.79 12.21
N LEU A 425 -22.52 1.86 12.81
CA LEU A 425 -22.15 1.82 14.23
C LEU A 425 -23.34 1.58 15.14
N TRP A 426 -24.54 2.03 14.75
CA TRP A 426 -25.75 1.86 15.55
C TRP A 426 -26.12 0.40 15.78
N GLU A 427 -25.87 -0.47 14.80
CA GLU A 427 -26.05 -1.93 14.96
C GLU A 427 -24.83 -2.61 15.60
N MET A 428 -23.61 -2.10 15.40
CA MET A 428 -22.40 -2.65 16.05
C MET A 428 -22.32 -2.37 17.56
N LEU A 429 -22.83 -1.22 18.01
CA LEU A 429 -22.80 -0.76 19.40
C LEU A 429 -23.36 -1.75 20.43
N PRO A 430 -24.57 -2.33 20.24
CA PRO A 430 -25.14 -3.28 21.17
C PRO A 430 -24.48 -4.67 21.13
N SER A 431 -23.51 -4.90 20.23
CA SER A 431 -22.93 -6.23 20.06
C SER A 431 -22.25 -6.74 21.32
N ASP A 432 -22.48 -8.02 21.62
CA ASP A 432 -21.86 -8.77 22.70
C ASP A 432 -21.18 -10.01 22.13
N ALA A 433 -19.85 -9.97 22.07
CA ALA A 433 -19.03 -11.06 21.54
C ALA A 433 -19.18 -12.38 22.32
N SER A 434 -19.73 -12.36 23.55
CA SER A 434 -20.00 -13.58 24.32
C SER A 434 -21.26 -14.32 23.89
N ARG A 435 -22.19 -13.65 23.20
CA ARG A 435 -23.41 -14.27 22.65
C ARG A 435 -23.15 -14.87 21.28
N PRO A 436 -23.93 -15.87 20.82
CA PRO A 436 -23.81 -16.38 19.46
C PRO A 436 -24.07 -15.29 18.40
N LEU A 437 -23.34 -15.32 17.28
CA LEU A 437 -23.51 -14.35 16.19
C LEU A 437 -24.94 -14.33 15.62
N ASP A 438 -25.65 -15.45 15.64
CA ASP A 438 -27.02 -15.53 15.13
C ASP A 438 -28.04 -14.74 15.95
N GLU A 439 -27.72 -14.42 17.21
CA GLU A 439 -28.56 -13.60 18.07
C GLU A 439 -28.34 -12.08 17.88
N GLU A 440 -27.37 -11.68 17.04
CA GLU A 440 -27.07 -10.28 16.74
C GLU A 440 -27.96 -9.76 15.60
N ASP A 441 -28.55 -8.58 15.78
CA ASP A 441 -29.38 -7.92 14.76
C ASP A 441 -28.52 -7.07 13.82
N PHE A 442 -27.64 -7.73 13.07
CA PHE A 442 -26.80 -7.10 12.06
C PHE A 442 -27.43 -7.17 10.68
N SER A 443 -27.35 -6.05 9.97
CA SER A 443 -27.51 -6.01 8.52
C SER A 443 -26.54 -6.99 7.83
N PRO A 444 -26.87 -7.49 6.62
CA PRO A 444 -25.95 -8.33 5.85
C PRO A 444 -24.56 -7.69 5.68
N GLN A 445 -24.50 -6.36 5.55
CA GLN A 445 -23.26 -5.59 5.37
C GLN A 445 -22.29 -5.75 6.54
N VAL A 446 -22.80 -5.87 7.77
CA VAL A 446 -21.98 -6.07 8.96
C VAL A 446 -21.84 -7.54 9.30
N ARG A 447 -22.92 -8.33 9.22
CA ARG A 447 -22.91 -9.77 9.52
C ARG A 447 -21.90 -10.52 8.65
N ASP A 448 -21.87 -10.22 7.36
CA ASP A 448 -20.96 -10.87 6.41
C ASP A 448 -19.51 -10.39 6.52
N ALA A 449 -19.29 -9.28 7.23
CA ALA A 449 -17.97 -8.76 7.52
C ALA A 449 -17.37 -9.34 8.81
N VAL A 450 -18.12 -10.16 9.57
CA VAL A 450 -17.62 -10.79 10.79
C VAL A 450 -16.70 -11.96 10.45
N ILE A 451 -15.40 -11.81 10.70
CA ILE A 451 -14.37 -12.83 10.41
C ILE A 451 -14.35 -13.92 11.49
N THR A 452 -14.31 -13.50 12.75
CA THR A 452 -14.25 -14.38 13.93
C THR A 452 -15.41 -14.08 14.87
N SER A 453 -15.92 -15.08 15.56
CA SER A 453 -16.88 -14.93 16.66
C SER A 453 -16.82 -16.17 17.55
N ASN A 454 -16.97 -16.01 18.87
CA ASN A 454 -17.06 -17.12 19.82
C ASN A 454 -15.93 -18.16 19.67
N GLY A 455 -14.71 -17.69 19.38
CA GLY A 455 -13.50 -18.49 19.28
C GLY A 455 -13.31 -19.27 17.97
N VAL A 456 -14.17 -19.06 16.98
CA VAL A 456 -14.09 -19.72 15.67
C VAL A 456 -14.15 -18.72 14.52
N LEU A 457 -13.66 -19.14 13.35
CA LEU A 457 -13.95 -18.45 12.09
C LEU A 457 -15.44 -18.59 11.77
N THR A 458 -16.08 -17.54 11.27
CA THR A 458 -17.45 -17.66 10.79
C THR A 458 -17.49 -18.42 9.44
N PRO A 459 -18.63 -18.99 9.04
CA PRO A 459 -18.70 -19.89 7.88
C PRO A 459 -18.12 -19.31 6.57
N LYS A 460 -18.27 -18.00 6.34
CA LYS A 460 -17.73 -17.34 5.13
C LYS A 460 -16.21 -17.28 5.10
N PHE A 461 -15.54 -17.46 6.23
CA PHE A 461 -14.08 -17.31 6.37
C PHE A 461 -13.36 -18.60 6.74
N GLU A 462 -14.06 -19.74 6.83
CA GLU A 462 -13.45 -21.05 7.09
C GLU A 462 -12.40 -21.44 6.03
N TYR A 463 -12.50 -20.89 4.81
CA TYR A 463 -11.51 -21.08 3.76
C TYR A 463 -10.10 -20.60 4.16
N ILE A 464 -9.98 -19.66 5.12
CA ILE A 464 -8.70 -19.18 5.62
C ILE A 464 -7.87 -20.33 6.19
N ASN A 465 -8.50 -21.32 6.84
CA ASN A 465 -7.77 -22.50 7.33
C ASN A 465 -7.13 -23.28 6.19
N LYS A 466 -7.84 -23.46 5.07
CA LYS A 466 -7.29 -24.12 3.87
C LYS A 466 -6.14 -23.31 3.25
N LEU A 467 -6.22 -21.98 3.29
CA LEU A 467 -5.12 -21.12 2.82
C LEU A 467 -3.89 -21.20 3.74
N ARG A 468 -4.10 -21.30 5.06
CA ARG A 468 -3.03 -21.51 6.05
C ARG A 468 -2.33 -22.85 5.86
N GLU A 469 -3.07 -23.92 5.54
CA GLU A 469 -2.52 -25.25 5.26
C GLU A 469 -1.70 -25.31 3.96
N ARG A 470 -2.08 -24.52 2.95
CA ARG A 470 -1.40 -24.44 1.65
C ARG A 470 -0.19 -23.50 1.65
N SER A 471 -0.16 -22.58 2.60
CA SER A 471 1.03 -21.75 2.87
C SER A 471 2.02 -22.64 3.63
N PRO A 472 3.26 -22.83 3.16
CA PRO A 472 4.19 -23.73 3.83
C PRO A 472 4.32 -23.33 5.30
N SER A 473 4.03 -24.26 6.20
CA SER A 473 4.23 -24.06 7.63
C SER A 473 5.72 -23.85 7.91
N PRO A 474 6.10 -22.94 8.82
CA PRO A 474 7.49 -22.81 9.22
C PRO A 474 7.90 -24.10 9.93
N SER A 475 8.91 -24.77 9.41
CA SER A 475 9.75 -25.65 10.22
C SER A 475 10.16 -24.85 11.45
N VAL A 476 9.87 -25.37 12.64
CA VAL A 476 10.29 -24.79 13.92
C VAL A 476 11.82 -24.63 13.90
N CYS A 477 12.31 -23.45 13.55
CA CYS A 477 13.69 -23.04 13.76
C CYS A 477 13.80 -22.52 15.19
N LEU A 478 14.12 -23.42 16.11
CA LEU A 478 14.71 -23.05 17.39
C LEU A 478 16.13 -22.53 17.13
N TYR A 479 16.29 -21.23 16.93
CA TYR A 479 17.57 -20.57 17.15
C TYR A 479 17.38 -19.46 18.19
N PRO A 480 18.17 -19.43 19.28
CA PRO A 480 18.10 -18.35 20.25
C PRO A 480 18.57 -17.05 19.60
N SER A 481 17.88 -15.97 19.92
CA SER A 481 18.25 -14.60 19.59
C SER A 481 19.62 -14.26 20.17
N VAL A 482 20.65 -14.25 19.33
CA VAL A 482 21.95 -13.65 19.68
C VAL A 482 21.92 -12.18 19.27
N SER A 483 21.74 -11.30 20.26
CA SER A 483 22.00 -9.87 20.11
C SER A 483 23.51 -9.62 20.06
N ILE A 484 24.05 -9.23 18.90
CA ILE A 484 25.44 -8.76 18.80
C ILE A 484 25.45 -7.23 18.96
N SER A 485 26.00 -6.76 20.08
CA SER A 485 26.35 -5.35 20.24
C SER A 485 27.67 -5.07 19.51
N LEU A 486 27.63 -4.24 18.47
CA LEU A 486 28.86 -3.69 17.90
C LEU A 486 29.40 -2.58 18.82
N SER A 487 30.56 -2.83 19.42
CA SER A 487 31.40 -1.77 19.99
C SER A 487 32.55 -1.51 19.01
N LEU A 488 32.54 -0.32 18.39
CA LEU A 488 33.71 0.16 17.64
C LEU A 488 34.70 0.75 18.64
N SER A 489 35.87 0.13 18.76
CA SER A 489 37.05 0.79 19.33
C SER A 489 38.04 1.06 18.20
N VAL A 490 38.24 2.33 17.88
CA VAL A 490 39.26 2.79 16.93
C VAL A 490 40.60 2.81 17.67
N CYS A 491 41.58 2.08 17.17
CA CYS A 491 42.97 2.28 17.58
C CYS A 491 43.87 2.44 16.34
N LEU A 492 44.61 3.55 16.34
CA LEU A 492 45.55 3.98 15.32
C LEU A 492 46.81 3.11 15.30
N HIS A 493 47.41 3.01 14.10
CA HIS A 493 48.79 2.58 13.78
C HIS A 493 49.12 1.08 13.87
N GLN A 494 49.09 0.38 12.73
CA GLN A 494 50.24 -0.32 12.11
C GLN A 494 49.72 -1.23 10.99
N SER A 495 50.50 -1.32 9.90
CA SER A 495 50.24 -2.17 8.74
C SER A 495 50.25 -3.66 9.09
N VAL A 496 49.10 -4.31 9.02
CA VAL A 496 48.93 -5.77 9.08
C VAL A 496 48.16 -6.21 7.84
N SER A 497 48.77 -7.05 7.00
CA SER A 497 48.10 -7.70 5.88
C SER A 497 47.27 -8.85 6.43
N ILE A 498 45.94 -8.67 6.50
CA ILE A 498 45.00 -9.73 6.88
C ILE A 498 44.48 -10.35 5.58
N ARG A 499 44.69 -11.65 5.36
CA ARG A 499 43.97 -12.41 4.33
C ARG A 499 42.59 -12.71 4.90
N GLN A 500 41.52 -12.33 4.20
CA GLN A 500 40.15 -12.64 4.61
C GLN A 500 39.60 -13.75 3.70
N SER A 501 39.03 -14.81 4.29
CA SER A 501 38.25 -15.81 3.56
C SER A 501 36.75 -15.71 3.86
N VAL A 502 35.91 -15.64 2.81
CA VAL A 502 34.44 -15.50 2.92
C VAL A 502 33.73 -16.71 2.29
N SER A 503 32.77 -17.34 2.95
CA SER A 503 31.94 -18.41 2.37
C SER A 503 30.48 -18.00 2.14
N ILE A 504 29.89 -18.41 1.01
CA ILE A 504 28.48 -18.13 0.63
C ILE A 504 27.78 -19.46 0.31
N SER A 505 26.65 -19.77 0.96
CA SER A 505 25.86 -20.98 0.67
C SER A 505 24.63 -20.72 -0.23
N LEU A 506 24.40 -21.56 -1.23
CA LEU A 506 23.25 -21.49 -2.15
C LEU A 506 22.38 -22.75 -2.04
N SER A 507 21.10 -22.59 -1.68
CA SER A 507 20.10 -23.67 -1.64
C SER A 507 18.99 -23.47 -2.70
N PRO A 508 18.68 -24.45 -3.55
CA PRO A 508 17.55 -24.37 -4.48
C PRO A 508 16.22 -24.85 -3.84
N SER A 509 15.11 -24.23 -4.24
CA SER A 509 13.73 -24.64 -3.89
C SER A 509 13.28 -25.87 -4.68
N ARG A 510 12.59 -26.82 -4.02
CA ARG A 510 12.02 -28.02 -4.66
C ARG A 510 10.89 -27.68 -5.64
N GLU A 511 11.02 -28.06 -6.91
CA GLU A 511 9.94 -28.05 -7.90
C GLU A 511 9.01 -29.26 -7.73
N GLY A 512 7.70 -29.01 -7.82
CA GLY A 512 6.67 -30.04 -7.96
C GLY A 512 6.61 -30.54 -9.40
N SER A 513 6.43 -31.84 -9.55
CA SER A 513 6.31 -32.57 -10.81
C SER A 513 5.09 -32.14 -11.62
N ASP A 514 5.27 -31.83 -12.90
CA ASP A 514 4.27 -32.05 -13.94
C ASP A 514 4.94 -32.32 -15.30
N HIS A 515 4.26 -33.14 -16.10
CA HIS A 515 4.70 -33.91 -17.27
C HIS A 515 5.01 -33.10 -18.57
N GLU A 516 5.85 -33.70 -19.42
CA GLU A 516 6.15 -33.43 -20.86
C GLU A 516 4.85 -33.33 -21.72
N GLU A 517 4.72 -32.64 -22.87
CA GLU A 517 5.51 -32.42 -24.11
C GLU A 517 5.16 -30.99 -24.67
N ASP A 518 5.83 -30.30 -25.59
CA ASP A 518 6.62 -30.68 -26.77
C ASP A 518 7.52 -29.49 -27.20
N GLY A 519 8.63 -29.77 -27.90
CA GLY A 519 9.82 -28.92 -27.96
C GLY A 519 9.92 -27.85 -29.06
N ASP A 520 10.66 -26.78 -28.74
CA ASP A 520 11.74 -26.25 -29.58
C ASP A 520 12.78 -25.54 -28.69
N GLU A 521 14.06 -25.76 -29.00
CA GLU A 521 15.20 -25.51 -28.13
C GLU A 521 15.52 -24.01 -27.97
N THR A 522 15.24 -23.43 -26.81
CA THR A 522 16.04 -22.33 -26.27
C THR A 522 16.04 -22.40 -24.74
N ARG A 523 17.17 -22.88 -24.20
CA ARG A 523 17.38 -23.29 -22.80
C ARG A 523 16.89 -22.24 -21.80
N SER A 524 15.78 -22.56 -21.15
CA SER A 524 15.26 -21.98 -19.92
C SER A 524 16.14 -22.41 -18.74
N ALA A 525 16.92 -21.48 -18.19
CA ALA A 525 17.57 -21.64 -16.89
C ALA A 525 17.01 -20.57 -15.94
N ALA A 526 15.95 -20.92 -15.22
CA ALA A 526 15.36 -20.07 -14.20
C ALA A 526 16.18 -20.13 -12.90
N ARG A 527 16.70 -18.96 -12.52
CA ARG A 527 16.63 -18.32 -11.18
C ARG A 527 17.03 -19.14 -9.95
N VAL A 528 18.21 -18.78 -9.40
CA VAL A 528 18.53 -18.45 -7.98
C VAL A 528 20.04 -18.04 -7.88
N GLY A 529 20.84 -18.21 -8.93
CA GLY A 529 22.26 -17.83 -8.94
C GLY A 529 22.63 -16.33 -9.07
N TYR A 530 21.68 -15.39 -8.91
CA TYR A 530 21.95 -13.95 -9.18
C TYR A 530 22.22 -13.08 -7.94
N VAL A 531 21.99 -13.58 -6.71
CA VAL A 531 22.23 -12.78 -5.49
C VAL A 531 23.71 -12.86 -5.05
N SER A 532 24.39 -13.97 -5.33
CA SER A 532 25.79 -14.17 -4.95
C SER A 532 26.77 -13.45 -5.88
N GLY A 533 26.45 -13.29 -7.16
CA GLY A 533 27.36 -12.68 -8.14
C GLY A 533 27.85 -11.28 -7.76
N PRO A 534 26.96 -10.31 -7.46
CA PRO A 534 27.38 -8.96 -7.05
C PRO A 534 28.19 -8.95 -5.75
N VAL A 535 27.91 -9.87 -4.81
CA VAL A 535 28.65 -9.98 -3.54
C VAL A 535 30.05 -10.55 -3.76
N VAL A 536 30.16 -11.64 -4.54
CA VAL A 536 31.45 -12.22 -4.94
C VAL A 536 32.27 -11.21 -5.73
N GLU A 537 31.65 -10.48 -6.68
CA GLU A 537 32.31 -9.41 -7.42
C GLU A 537 32.85 -8.33 -6.48
N TYR A 538 32.05 -7.86 -5.53
CA TYR A 538 32.47 -6.83 -4.59
C TYR A 538 33.64 -7.30 -3.70
N LEU A 539 33.55 -8.50 -3.13
CA LEU A 539 34.55 -9.05 -2.23
C LEU A 539 35.88 -9.38 -2.94
N THR A 540 35.81 -9.85 -4.19
CA THR A 540 37.00 -10.20 -5.00
C THR A 540 37.69 -8.97 -5.61
N ARG A 541 37.17 -7.74 -5.42
CA ARG A 541 37.89 -6.49 -5.75
C ARG A 541 39.17 -6.36 -4.91
N ASP A 542 39.16 -6.87 -3.68
CA ASP A 542 40.38 -7.00 -2.89
C ASP A 542 41.12 -8.29 -3.29
N LYS A 543 42.32 -8.12 -3.85
CA LYS A 543 43.15 -9.24 -4.31
C LYS A 543 43.66 -10.12 -3.18
N THR A 544 43.54 -9.68 -1.93
CA THR A 544 43.95 -10.42 -0.73
C THR A 544 42.82 -11.25 -0.12
N THR A 545 41.59 -11.05 -0.61
CA THR A 545 40.39 -11.78 -0.17
C THR A 545 40.17 -13.01 -1.05
N GLN A 546 39.96 -14.16 -0.41
CA GLN A 546 39.62 -15.42 -1.06
C GLN A 546 38.15 -15.74 -0.76
N VAL A 547 37.36 -16.06 -1.79
CA VAL A 547 35.93 -16.32 -1.63
C VAL A 547 35.64 -17.77 -1.94
N THR A 548 34.96 -18.49 -1.05
CA THR A 548 34.50 -19.85 -1.31
C THR A 548 33.01 -19.84 -1.58
N VAL A 549 32.59 -20.30 -2.75
CA VAL A 549 31.18 -20.39 -3.14
C VAL A 549 30.74 -21.84 -2.98
N ALA A 550 29.82 -22.08 -2.05
CA ALA A 550 29.29 -23.40 -1.75
C ALA A 550 27.89 -23.57 -2.37
N SER A 551 27.69 -24.61 -3.18
CA SER A 551 26.39 -24.92 -3.80
C SER A 551 26.10 -26.41 -3.77
N MET A 552 24.83 -26.79 -3.67
CA MET A 552 24.39 -28.17 -3.88
C MET A 552 24.68 -28.67 -5.31
N MET A 553 24.81 -27.75 -6.27
CA MET A 553 25.18 -28.04 -7.65
C MET A 553 26.56 -27.48 -7.94
N LEU A 554 27.59 -28.34 -7.95
CA LEU A 554 28.99 -27.94 -8.17
C LEU A 554 29.17 -27.05 -9.41
N ARG A 555 28.51 -27.42 -10.51
CA ARG A 555 28.55 -26.68 -11.77
C ARG A 555 28.14 -25.21 -11.65
N GLN A 556 27.19 -24.88 -10.77
CA GLN A 556 26.78 -23.49 -10.54
C GLN A 556 27.84 -22.70 -9.78
N ALA A 557 28.51 -23.33 -8.82
CA ALA A 557 29.63 -22.70 -8.11
C ALA A 557 30.82 -22.48 -9.05
N GLU A 558 31.11 -23.46 -9.92
CA GLU A 558 32.16 -23.37 -10.94
C GLU A 558 31.90 -22.24 -11.94
N GLU A 559 30.69 -22.13 -12.48
CA GLU A 559 30.29 -21.05 -13.40
C GLU A 559 30.41 -19.64 -12.78
N LEU A 560 30.29 -19.53 -11.46
CA LEU A 560 30.49 -18.27 -10.74
C LEU A 560 31.98 -18.01 -10.46
N ALA A 561 32.72 -19.05 -10.09
CA ALA A 561 34.15 -18.96 -9.82
C ALA A 561 34.97 -18.66 -11.10
N GLU A 562 34.51 -19.10 -12.28
CA GLU A 562 35.12 -18.74 -13.57
C GLU A 562 35.05 -17.23 -13.87
N LYS A 563 34.02 -16.55 -13.35
CA LYS A 563 33.78 -15.12 -13.63
C LYS A 563 34.60 -14.20 -12.75
N TYR A 564 34.98 -14.65 -11.55
CA TYR A 564 35.59 -13.79 -10.53
C TYR A 564 36.89 -14.41 -9.98
N PRO A 565 38.03 -13.71 -10.07
CA PRO A 565 39.31 -14.22 -9.58
C PRO A 565 39.26 -14.43 -8.06
N ASN A 566 40.15 -15.29 -7.55
CA ASN A 566 40.21 -15.64 -6.12
C ASN A 566 38.95 -16.32 -5.55
N THR A 567 38.14 -16.95 -6.41
CA THR A 567 36.93 -17.67 -6.01
C THR A 567 37.14 -19.19 -6.09
N ILE A 568 36.79 -19.93 -5.04
CA ILE A 568 36.88 -21.39 -4.96
C ILE A 568 35.47 -21.97 -4.94
N PRO A 569 35.09 -22.82 -5.92
CA PRO A 569 33.81 -23.51 -5.89
C PRO A 569 33.87 -24.76 -5.01
N VAL A 570 32.84 -24.96 -4.18
CA VAL A 570 32.69 -26.14 -3.33
C VAL A 570 31.28 -26.71 -3.49
N MET A 571 31.18 -28.03 -3.61
CA MET A 571 29.89 -28.70 -3.51
C MET A 571 29.54 -28.92 -2.05
N LEU A 572 28.40 -28.38 -1.60
CA LEU A 572 27.92 -28.55 -0.24
C LEU A 572 26.40 -28.64 -0.23
N ASP A 573 25.90 -29.69 0.40
CA ASP A 573 24.51 -29.77 0.84
C ASP A 573 24.45 -29.50 2.35
N ALA A 574 24.12 -28.26 2.71
CA ALA A 574 24.06 -27.82 4.10
C ALA A 574 23.02 -28.60 4.93
N GLY A 575 22.02 -29.22 4.30
CA GLY A 575 20.99 -29.99 4.99
C GLY A 575 21.37 -31.44 5.27
N SER A 576 22.42 -31.97 4.63
CA SER A 576 22.84 -33.38 4.78
C SER A 576 24.31 -33.57 5.13
N GLN A 577 25.14 -32.51 5.04
CA GLN A 577 26.59 -32.56 5.24
C GLN A 577 27.07 -31.61 6.35
N GLU A 578 26.45 -31.66 7.53
CA GLU A 578 26.78 -30.79 8.67
C GLU A 578 28.28 -30.80 9.03
N GLY A 579 28.93 -31.96 9.03
CA GLY A 579 30.37 -32.04 9.33
C GLY A 579 31.27 -31.35 8.30
N HIS A 580 30.85 -31.30 7.04
CA HIS A 580 31.57 -30.60 5.97
C HIS A 580 31.32 -29.09 6.07
N LEU A 581 30.08 -28.69 6.36
CA LEU A 581 29.73 -27.30 6.65
C LEU A 581 30.51 -26.77 7.85
N ASP A 582 30.58 -27.52 8.95
CA ASP A 582 31.34 -27.14 10.15
C ASP A 582 32.84 -26.96 9.88
N SER A 583 33.43 -27.78 9.01
CA SER A 583 34.82 -27.61 8.58
C SER A 583 34.99 -26.32 7.78
N LEU A 584 34.10 -26.08 6.82
CA LEU A 584 34.14 -24.86 6.00
C LEU A 584 33.95 -23.61 6.88
N VAL A 585 33.01 -23.62 7.82
CA VAL A 585 32.81 -22.48 8.74
C VAL A 585 34.07 -22.20 9.57
N LYS A 586 34.80 -23.24 10.02
CA LYS A 586 36.04 -23.07 10.78
C LYS A 586 37.21 -22.54 9.96
N ASP A 587 37.23 -22.85 8.66
CA ASP A 587 38.30 -22.43 7.74
C ASP A 587 38.09 -21.01 7.19
N HIS A 588 36.99 -20.33 7.55
CA HIS A 588 36.64 -19.01 7.02
C HIS A 588 36.47 -17.95 8.12
N ASP A 589 36.95 -16.74 7.83
CA ASP A 589 36.85 -15.59 8.75
C ASP A 589 35.41 -15.01 8.79
N LEU A 590 34.66 -15.19 7.69
CA LEU A 590 33.29 -14.70 7.53
C LEU A 590 32.44 -15.72 6.74
N VAL A 591 31.24 -16.00 7.22
CA VAL A 591 30.27 -16.89 6.57
C VAL A 591 28.97 -16.14 6.35
N ILE A 592 28.44 -16.16 5.11
CA ILE A 592 27.24 -15.45 4.66
C ILE A 592 26.13 -16.45 4.32
#